data_AF-A0A536V858-F1
#
_entry.id   AF-A0A536V858-F1
#
_cell.length_a   1.000
_cell.length_b   1.000
_cell.length_c   1.000
_cell.angle_alpha   90.00
_cell.angle_beta   90.00
_cell.angle_gamma   90.00
#
_symmetry.space_group_name_H-M   'P 1'
#
loop_
_entity.id
_entity.type
_entity.pdbx_description
1 polymer ?
#
loop_
_entity_poly.entity_id
_entity_poly.type
_entity_poly.pdbx_seq_one_letter_code
_entity_poly.pdbx_strand_id
1 'polypeptide(L)'
;MIRWFRNTLRGSGLEFGCELLTDTPEAGAAHAEGADGSPYVHVVLLPDEGEDGSPPMALVPAGAFQLEQAVTLRKAGGTGTVVLTKFVDQGPGFELFEFIAFS
;
A
#
# COMPACT_ATOMS: atom_id res chain seq x y z
N MET A 1 6.03 3.96 -7.66
CA MET A 1 4.56 4.23 -7.78
C MET A 1 4.36 5.75 -7.73
N ILE A 2 3.44 6.32 -8.50
CA ILE A 2 3.22 7.79 -8.56
C ILE A 2 1.90 8.12 -7.86
N ARG A 3 1.89 9.04 -6.89
CA ARG A 3 0.65 9.65 -6.37
C ARG A 3 0.42 11.02 -6.99
N TRP A 4 -0.83 11.32 -7.30
CA TRP A 4 -1.27 12.66 -7.70
C TRP A 4 -1.87 13.36 -6.49
N PHE A 5 -1.49 14.62 -6.26
CA PHE A 5 -2.04 15.41 -5.16
C PHE A 5 -2.38 16.83 -5.62
N ARG A 6 -3.33 17.45 -4.92
CA ARG A 6 -3.65 18.87 -5.12
C ARG A 6 -2.78 19.69 -4.18
N ASN A 7 -2.13 20.73 -4.71
CA ASN A 7 -1.29 21.60 -3.90
C ASN A 7 -2.17 22.48 -3.01
N THR A 8 -1.92 22.47 -1.71
CA THR A 8 -2.67 23.28 -0.72
C THR A 8 -2.05 24.67 -0.50
N LEU A 9 -0.84 24.93 -1.02
CA LEU A 9 -0.17 26.22 -0.93
C LEU A 9 -0.80 27.23 -1.90
N ARG A 10 -1.45 28.26 -1.36
CA ARG A 10 -1.98 29.38 -2.16
C ARG A 10 -0.83 30.18 -2.79
N GLY A 11 -0.94 30.46 -4.09
CA GLY A 11 -0.02 31.34 -4.82
C GLY A 11 1.18 30.65 -5.48
N SER A 12 1.29 29.32 -5.44
CA SER A 12 2.41 28.57 -6.05
C SER A 12 2.33 28.41 -7.58
N GLY A 13 1.25 28.87 -8.22
CA GLY A 13 1.02 28.71 -9.68
C GLY A 13 0.80 27.26 -10.14
N LEU A 14 1.04 26.26 -9.26
CA LEU A 14 0.92 24.84 -9.53
C LEU A 14 -0.20 24.26 -8.66
N GLU A 15 -1.36 24.02 -9.27
CA GLU A 15 -2.55 23.49 -8.59
C GLU A 15 -2.44 21.99 -8.28
N PHE A 16 -1.64 21.25 -9.06
CA PHE A 16 -1.49 19.81 -8.96
C PHE A 16 -0.02 19.42 -8.98
N GLY A 17 0.33 18.38 -8.23
CA GLY A 17 1.65 17.77 -8.20
C GLY A 17 1.56 16.26 -8.36
N CYS A 18 2.67 15.65 -8.75
CA CYS A 18 2.87 14.21 -8.69
C CYS A 18 4.09 13.92 -7.83
N GLU A 19 4.01 12.88 -7.02
CA GLU A 19 5.11 12.45 -6.14
C GLU A 19 5.40 10.98 -6.38
N LEU A 20 6.68 10.67 -6.52
CA LEU A 20 7.14 9.28 -6.55
C LEU A 20 7.14 8.76 -5.11
N LEU A 21 6.36 7.72 -4.84
CA LEU A 21 6.27 7.11 -3.51
C LEU A 21 7.45 6.18 -3.19
N THR A 22 8.10 5.64 -4.23
CA THR A 22 9.26 4.74 -4.15
C THR A 22 9.80 4.50 -5.56
N ASP A 23 11.12 4.29 -5.65
CA ASP A 23 11.83 3.89 -6.87
C ASP A 23 11.76 2.39 -7.15
N THR A 24 11.38 1.58 -6.14
CA THR A 24 11.38 0.11 -6.20
C THR A 24 10.00 -0.50 -5.90
N PRO A 25 8.90 -0.06 -6.55
CA PRO A 25 7.59 -0.64 -6.30
C PRO A 25 7.55 -2.11 -6.73
N GLU A 26 6.91 -2.96 -5.92
CA GLU A 26 6.74 -4.38 -6.23
C GLU A 26 5.27 -4.70 -6.49
N ALA A 27 4.98 -5.44 -7.56
CA ALA A 27 3.63 -5.95 -7.80
C ALA A 27 3.37 -7.17 -6.91
N GLY A 28 2.21 -7.20 -6.26
CA GLY A 28 1.79 -8.29 -5.40
C GLY A 28 0.34 -8.67 -5.59
N ALA A 29 -0.09 -9.63 -4.78
CA ALA A 29 -1.49 -9.99 -4.63
C ALA A 29 -1.80 -10.31 -3.17
N ALA A 30 -2.97 -9.93 -2.66
CA ALA A 30 -3.36 -10.19 -1.28
C ALA A 30 -4.78 -10.78 -1.17
N HIS A 31 -5.06 -11.51 -0.11
CA HIS A 31 -6.42 -11.82 0.34
C HIS A 31 -6.45 -11.82 1.87
N ALA A 32 -7.65 -11.73 2.45
CA ALA A 32 -7.80 -11.80 3.89
C ALA A 32 -7.29 -13.15 4.43
N GLU A 33 -6.59 -13.11 5.55
CA GLU A 33 -6.14 -14.33 6.23
C GLU A 33 -7.36 -15.18 6.63
N GLY A 34 -7.26 -16.50 6.43
CA GLY A 34 -8.37 -17.45 6.61
C GLY A 34 -9.43 -17.45 5.49
N ALA A 35 -9.31 -16.59 4.47
CA ALA A 35 -10.21 -16.60 3.31
C ALA A 35 -9.74 -17.58 2.23
N ASP A 36 -9.49 -18.83 2.62
CA ASP A 36 -9.01 -19.89 1.72
C ASP A 36 -9.97 -20.10 0.55
N GLY A 37 -9.46 -20.03 -0.68
CA GLY A 37 -10.24 -20.14 -1.91
C GLY A 37 -10.86 -18.83 -2.41
N SER A 38 -10.72 -17.72 -1.68
CA SER A 38 -11.06 -16.39 -2.22
C SER A 38 -10.03 -15.94 -3.26
N PRO A 39 -10.43 -15.22 -4.31
CA PRO A 39 -9.49 -14.69 -5.27
C PRO A 39 -8.58 -13.65 -4.60
N TYR A 40 -7.31 -13.67 -4.98
CA TYR A 40 -6.40 -12.58 -4.61
C TYR A 40 -6.80 -11.29 -5.33
N VAL A 41 -6.72 -10.17 -4.62
CA VAL A 41 -6.74 -8.84 -5.22
C VAL A 41 -5.32 -8.40 -5.56
N HIS A 42 -5.17 -7.64 -6.64
CA HIS A 42 -3.89 -7.06 -7.00
C HIS A 42 -3.52 -5.93 -6.04
N VAL A 43 -2.27 -5.91 -5.60
CA VAL A 43 -1.74 -4.87 -4.72
C VAL A 43 -0.41 -4.35 -5.25
N VAL A 44 -0.07 -3.12 -4.90
CA VAL A 44 1.27 -2.55 -5.12
C VAL A 44 1.94 -2.39 -3.78
N LEU A 45 3.07 -3.06 -3.61
CA LEU A 45 3.91 -2.93 -2.43
C LEU A 45 4.88 -1.78 -2.67
N LEU A 46 5.03 -0.97 -1.64
CA LEU A 46 6.04 0.04 -1.51
C LEU A 46 7.02 -0.51 -0.46
N PRO A 47 7.93 -1.41 -0.87
CA PRO A 47 8.92 -1.95 0.04
C PRO A 47 9.80 -0.81 0.53
N ASP A 48 10.15 -0.88 1.79
CA ASP A 48 11.01 0.09 2.42
C ASP A 48 12.45 -0.17 1.97
N GLU A 49 12.95 0.70 1.10
CA GLU A 49 14.37 1.03 1.04
C GLU A 49 14.56 2.54 1.28
N GLY A 50 13.73 3.13 2.16
CA GLY A 50 13.98 4.49 2.63
C GLY A 50 15.07 4.47 3.70
N GLU A 51 16.08 5.34 3.57
CA GLU A 51 17.17 5.51 4.57
C GLU A 51 16.67 5.81 6.01
N ASP A 52 15.37 6.01 6.21
CA ASP A 52 14.72 6.50 7.45
C ASP A 52 13.90 5.44 8.23
N GLY A 53 13.83 4.18 7.79
CA GLY A 53 13.17 3.09 8.54
C GLY A 53 11.63 3.20 8.62
N SER A 54 10.99 3.62 7.53
CA SER A 54 9.53 3.78 7.47
C SER A 54 8.84 2.43 7.25
N PRO A 55 7.75 2.06 7.95
CA PRO A 55 7.14 0.76 7.73
C PRO A 55 6.75 0.52 6.25
N PRO A 56 6.92 -0.71 5.71
CA PRO A 56 6.54 -1.00 4.34
C PRO A 56 5.04 -0.79 4.15
N MET A 57 4.66 -0.33 2.96
CA MET A 57 3.27 0.03 2.68
C MET A 57 2.68 -0.80 1.53
N ALA A 58 1.37 -1.02 1.60
CA ALA A 58 0.59 -1.69 0.57
C ALA A 58 -0.51 -0.76 0.06
N LEU A 59 -0.50 -0.49 -1.24
CA LEU A 59 -1.58 0.15 -1.96
C LEU A 59 -2.54 -0.93 -2.46
N VAL A 60 -3.80 -0.81 -2.06
CA VAL A 60 -4.85 -1.81 -2.28
C VAL A 60 -6.08 -1.16 -2.92
N PRO A 61 -6.95 -1.91 -3.61
CA PRO A 61 -8.26 -1.40 -4.03
C PRO A 61 -9.06 -0.94 -2.81
N ALA A 62 -9.74 0.20 -2.93
CA ALA A 62 -10.53 0.75 -1.82
C ALA A 62 -11.59 -0.23 -1.32
N GLY A 63 -11.67 -0.43 -0.01
CA GLY A 63 -12.61 -1.35 0.63
C GLY A 63 -12.25 -2.82 0.49
N ALA A 64 -11.08 -3.17 -0.07
CA ALA A 64 -10.63 -4.57 -0.15
C ALA A 64 -10.25 -5.14 1.23
N PHE A 65 -9.76 -4.29 2.13
CA PHE A 65 -9.27 -4.70 3.45
C PHE A 65 -9.66 -3.69 4.54
N GLN A 66 -9.45 -4.05 5.80
CA GLN A 66 -9.70 -3.23 6.98
C GLN A 66 -8.39 -2.99 7.75
N LEU A 67 -8.34 -1.89 8.51
CA LEU A 67 -7.26 -1.65 9.46
C LEU A 67 -7.21 -2.80 10.51
N GLU A 68 -6.00 -3.16 10.95
CA GLU A 68 -5.71 -4.27 11.87
C GLU A 68 -6.05 -5.67 11.31
N GLN A 69 -6.40 -5.77 10.02
CA GLN A 69 -6.66 -7.05 9.38
C GLN A 69 -5.36 -7.79 9.04
N ALA A 70 -5.33 -9.09 9.33
CA ALA A 70 -4.33 -10.00 8.81
C ALA A 70 -4.64 -10.35 7.34
N VAL A 71 -3.63 -10.25 6.48
CA VAL A 71 -3.73 -10.56 5.06
C VAL A 71 -2.58 -11.47 4.63
N THR A 72 -2.91 -12.46 3.82
CA THR A 72 -1.91 -13.28 3.15
C THR A 72 -1.47 -12.55 1.88
N LEU A 73 -0.19 -12.19 1.85
CA LEU A 73 0.45 -11.42 0.79
C LEU A 73 1.36 -12.32 -0.04
N ARG A 74 1.14 -12.31 -1.36
CA ARG A 74 1.97 -12.99 -2.36
C ARG A 74 2.74 -11.96 -3.16
N LYS A 75 4.06 -12.13 -3.20
CA LYS A 75 5.00 -11.28 -3.94
C LYS A 75 6.07 -12.14 -4.64
N ALA A 76 7.00 -11.54 -5.38
CA ALA A 76 7.97 -12.30 -6.18
C ALA A 76 8.85 -13.22 -5.32
N GLY A 77 9.18 -12.76 -4.10
CA GLY A 77 9.99 -13.51 -3.13
C GLY A 77 9.26 -14.59 -2.33
N GLY A 78 7.94 -14.76 -2.49
CA GLY A 78 7.16 -15.77 -1.79
C GLY A 78 5.82 -15.28 -1.26
N THR A 79 5.20 -16.10 -0.42
CA THR A 79 3.92 -15.80 0.25
C THR A 79 4.15 -15.72 1.75
N GLY A 80 3.53 -14.76 2.43
CA GLY A 80 3.60 -14.60 3.87
C GLY A 80 2.39 -13.84 4.42
N THR A 81 2.18 -13.89 5.73
CA THR A 81 1.10 -13.17 6.40
C THR A 81 1.60 -11.86 6.97
N VAL A 82 0.86 -10.79 6.73
CA VAL A 82 1.13 -9.45 7.25
C VAL A 82 -0.13 -8.90 7.93
N VAL A 83 0.00 -7.96 8.86
CA VAL A 83 -1.15 -7.18 9.38
C VAL A 83 -1.04 -5.75 8.91
N LEU A 84 -2.16 -5.19 8.47
CA LEU A 84 -2.30 -3.78 8.11
C LEU A 84 -2.36 -2.96 9.41
N THR A 85 -1.31 -2.25 9.76
CA THR A 85 -1.16 -1.62 11.08
C THR A 85 -1.58 -0.17 11.13
N LYS A 86 -1.62 0.51 9.98
CA LYS A 86 -2.00 1.92 9.92
C LYS A 86 -2.60 2.27 8.57
N PHE A 87 -3.69 3.04 8.59
CA PHE A 87 -4.25 3.67 7.39
C PHE A 87 -3.51 4.98 7.13
N VAL A 88 -2.87 5.08 5.97
CA VAL A 88 -1.99 6.20 5.61
C VAL A 88 -2.74 7.23 4.78
N ASP A 89 -3.40 6.78 3.71
CA ASP A 89 -4.04 7.66 2.74
C ASP A 89 -5.12 6.90 1.93
N GLN A 90 -5.98 7.66 1.25
CA GLN A 90 -7.00 7.14 0.34
C GLN A 90 -7.19 8.09 -0.84
N GLY A 91 -7.25 7.51 -2.04
CA GLY A 91 -7.63 8.21 -3.25
C GLY A 91 -8.85 7.58 -3.94
N PRO A 92 -9.17 8.03 -5.17
CA PRO A 92 -10.28 7.48 -5.93
C PRO A 92 -10.02 6.02 -6.33
N GLY A 93 -10.50 5.08 -5.51
CA GLY A 93 -10.43 3.65 -5.77
C GLY A 93 -9.23 2.92 -5.17
N PHE A 94 -8.41 3.58 -4.34
CA PHE A 94 -7.34 2.92 -3.60
C PHE A 94 -7.24 3.40 -2.15
N GLU A 95 -6.69 2.54 -1.30
CA GLU A 95 -6.28 2.82 0.06
C GLU A 95 -4.82 2.43 0.24
N LEU A 96 -4.11 3.13 1.12
CA LEU A 96 -2.70 2.90 1.44
C LEU A 96 -2.58 2.54 2.92
N PHE A 97 -1.96 1.39 3.20
CA PHE A 97 -1.73 0.92 4.56
C PHE A 97 -0.24 0.68 4.81
N GLU A 98 0.24 1.00 6.01
CA GLU A 98 1.46 0.38 6.54
C GLU A 98 1.15 -1.05 6.96
N PHE A 99 2.12 -1.94 6.83
CA PHE A 99 1.97 -3.31 7.30
C PHE A 99 3.24 -3.84 7.97
N ILE A 100 3.07 -4.88 8.80
CA ILE A 100 4.17 -5.64 9.39
C ILE A 100 4.01 -7.12 9.06
N ALA A 101 5.13 -7.80 8.78
CA ALA A 101 5.14 -9.25 8.59
C ALA A 101 5.17 -9.99 9.93
N PHE A 102 4.44 -11.11 10.01
CA PHE A 102 4.58 -12.07 11.11
C PHE A 102 5.67 -13.09 10.76
N SER A 103 6.55 -13.36 11.73
CA SER A 103 7.51 -14.47 11.68
C SER A 103 6.92 -15.73 12.29
#